data_AF-A0A958QJE0-F1
#
_entry.id   AF-A0A958QJE0-F1
#
_cell.length_a   1.000
_cell.length_b   1.000
_cell.length_c   1.000
_cell.angle_alpha   90.00
_cell.angle_beta   90.00
_cell.angle_gamma   90.00
#
_symmetry.space_group_name_H-M   'P 1'
#
loop_
_entity.id
_entity.type
_entity.pdbx_description
1 polymer ?
#
loop_
_entity_poly.entity_id
_entity_poly.type
_entity_poly.pdbx_seq_one_letter_code
_entity_poly.pdbx_strand_id
1 'polypeptide(L)'
;MQELRNLLDKLWTDYTSLNPSAKKIHSLFLERGDTVFNDHIAFRTYEGKVGIDTFAKPFVKAGYKAMGEYEFVQKKLFAKHYEHENKELPKIFISELKWSEFSPFLKTQTETILSQIKDHNIDDFNFSVSGRLWNMKHSDYLRLADESEYAGWLSAFGFRANHFTVDVNRLKSFKA
;
A
#
# COMPACT_ATOMS: atom_id res chain seq x y z
N MET A 1 -1.79 19.48 -4.07
CA MET A 1 -1.25 19.54 -2.68
C MET A 1 -2.27 19.29 -1.59
N GLN A 2 -3.44 19.95 -1.55
CA GLN A 2 -4.42 19.69 -0.48
C GLN A 2 -5.01 18.27 -0.52
N GLU A 3 -5.38 17.78 -1.72
CA GLU A 3 -5.90 16.41 -1.89
C GLU A 3 -4.88 15.35 -1.42
N LEU A 4 -3.60 15.55 -1.75
CA LEU A 4 -2.52 14.66 -1.29
C LEU A 4 -2.40 14.63 0.23
N ARG A 5 -2.42 15.79 0.90
CA ARG A 5 -2.36 15.84 2.37
C ARG A 5 -3.54 15.10 2.98
N ASN A 6 -4.75 15.38 2.50
CA ASN A 6 -5.95 14.68 2.95
C ASN A 6 -5.87 13.16 2.74
N LEU A 7 -5.29 12.71 1.62
CA LEU A 7 -5.07 11.29 1.35
C LEU A 7 -4.08 10.67 2.36
N LEU A 8 -2.94 11.33 2.60
CA LEU A 8 -1.94 10.86 3.56
C LEU A 8 -2.51 10.79 4.99
N ASP A 9 -3.32 11.77 5.40
CA ASP A 9 -3.98 11.77 6.70
C ASP A 9 -5.01 10.62 6.83
N LYS A 10 -5.79 10.37 5.77
CA LYS A 10 -6.71 9.23 5.72
C LYS A 10 -5.97 7.91 5.78
N LEU A 11 -4.87 7.76 5.06
CA LEU A 11 -4.02 6.57 5.07
C LEU A 11 -3.49 6.28 6.47
N TRP A 12 -2.99 7.30 7.18
CA TRP A 12 -2.51 7.15 8.55
C TRP A 12 -3.63 6.79 9.51
N THR A 13 -4.80 7.43 9.38
CA THR A 13 -5.97 7.16 10.20
C THR A 13 -6.47 5.72 10.01
N ASP A 14 -6.62 5.26 8.76
CA ASP A 14 -7.02 3.89 8.43
C ASP A 14 -5.99 2.88 8.98
N TYR A 15 -4.70 3.10 8.70
CA TYR A 15 -3.64 2.20 9.14
C TYR A 15 -3.58 2.05 10.65
N THR A 16 -3.63 3.16 11.40
CA THR A 16 -3.55 3.13 12.86
C THR A 16 -4.80 2.59 13.55
N SER A 17 -5.96 2.61 12.87
CA SER A 17 -7.17 1.97 13.39
C SER A 17 -7.02 0.44 13.50
N LEU A 18 -6.25 -0.16 12.58
CA LEU A 18 -5.97 -1.61 12.57
C LEU A 18 -4.67 -1.96 13.31
N ASN A 19 -3.76 -0.99 13.44
CA ASN A 19 -2.43 -1.17 14.00
C ASN A 19 -2.22 -0.20 15.18
N PRO A 20 -2.90 -0.39 16.32
CA PRO A 20 -2.86 0.55 17.45
C PRO A 20 -1.44 0.72 18.02
N SER A 21 -0.59 -0.30 17.90
CA SER A 21 0.83 -0.22 18.26
C SER A 21 1.59 0.85 17.48
N ALA A 22 1.30 1.02 16.18
CA ALA A 22 1.94 2.06 15.37
C ALA A 22 1.60 3.46 15.88
N LYS A 23 0.35 3.69 16.27
CA LYS A 23 -0.09 4.95 16.89
C LYS A 23 0.63 5.21 18.21
N LYS A 24 0.74 4.18 19.07
CA LYS A 24 1.43 4.29 20.36
C LYS A 24 2.92 4.61 20.17
N ILE A 25 3.59 3.93 19.25
CA ILE A 25 5.00 4.18 18.93
C ILE A 25 5.20 5.60 18.40
N HIS A 26 4.32 6.06 17.49
CA HIS A 26 4.33 7.43 17.00
C HIS A 26 4.20 8.45 18.13
N SER A 27 3.26 8.25 19.06
CA SER A 27 3.09 9.11 20.25
C SER A 27 4.36 9.15 21.12
N LEU A 28 5.01 8.00 21.34
CA LEU A 28 6.24 7.93 22.13
C LEU A 28 7.40 8.74 21.53
N PHE A 29 7.50 8.85 20.20
CA PHE A 29 8.47 9.74 19.56
C PHE A 29 8.13 11.22 19.80
N LEU A 30 6.86 11.60 19.66
CA LEU A 30 6.43 12.98 19.92
C LEU A 30 6.65 13.40 21.38
N GLU A 31 6.38 12.50 22.33
CA GLU A 31 6.61 12.74 23.77
C GLU A 31 8.08 12.98 24.11
N ARG A 32 9.00 12.44 23.29
CA ARG A 32 10.45 12.70 23.39
C ARG A 32 10.88 14.02 22.73
N GLY A 33 9.95 14.77 22.15
CA GLY A 33 10.22 16.01 21.43
C GLY A 33 10.68 15.82 19.98
N ASP A 34 10.54 14.62 19.41
CA ASP A 34 10.86 14.39 18.02
C ASP A 34 9.78 14.93 17.08
N THR A 35 10.19 15.26 15.85
CA THR A 35 9.28 15.41 14.72
C THR A 35 9.36 14.12 13.89
N VAL A 36 8.23 13.45 13.70
CA VAL A 36 8.19 12.16 13.01
C VAL A 36 7.98 12.38 11.52
N PHE A 37 8.98 11.99 10.72
CA PHE A 37 8.87 11.90 9.27
C PHE A 37 8.81 10.43 8.87
N ASN A 38 8.05 10.13 7.81
CA ASN A 38 8.03 8.79 7.23
C ASN A 38 9.04 8.74 6.09
N ASP A 39 9.91 7.73 6.09
CA ASP A 39 10.76 7.43 4.94
C ASP A 39 9.91 6.97 3.74
N HIS A 40 8.99 6.02 3.98
CA HIS A 40 8.09 5.54 2.93
C HIS A 40 6.76 4.98 3.47
N ILE A 41 5.80 4.88 2.55
CA ILE A 41 4.55 4.13 2.72
C ILE A 41 4.52 3.04 1.64
N ALA A 42 4.21 1.81 2.03
CA ALA A 42 4.14 0.69 1.10
C ALA A 42 2.70 0.23 0.83
N PHE A 43 2.44 -0.12 -0.42
CA PHE A 43 1.16 -0.59 -0.92
C PHE A 43 1.29 -1.91 -1.67
N ARG A 44 0.17 -2.65 -1.71
CA ARG A 44 0.02 -3.90 -2.45
C ARG A 44 -1.15 -3.79 -3.40
N THR A 45 -0.98 -4.31 -4.62
CA THR A 45 -2.05 -4.40 -5.62
C THR A 45 -1.91 -5.67 -6.48
N TYR A 46 -2.79 -5.85 -7.45
CA TYR A 46 -2.73 -6.90 -8.46
C TYR A 46 -2.26 -6.31 -9.80
N GLU A 47 -1.47 -7.05 -10.59
CA GLU A 47 -1.17 -6.64 -11.96
C GLU A 47 -2.44 -6.47 -12.80
N GLY A 48 -2.38 -5.66 -13.85
CA GLY A 48 -3.49 -5.39 -14.77
C GLY A 48 -4.29 -4.15 -14.38
N LYS A 49 -5.63 -4.25 -14.34
CA LYS A 49 -6.50 -3.05 -14.29
C LYS A 49 -6.31 -2.17 -13.05
N VAL A 50 -5.85 -2.74 -11.94
CA VAL A 50 -5.53 -2.04 -10.68
C VAL A 50 -4.03 -2.00 -10.40
N GLY A 51 -3.19 -2.29 -11.40
CA GLY A 51 -1.74 -2.40 -11.28
C GLY A 51 -1.05 -1.11 -10.85
N ILE A 52 0.28 -1.16 -10.74
CA ILE A 52 1.11 -0.08 -10.19
C ILE A 52 0.80 1.27 -10.82
N ASP A 53 0.75 1.35 -12.15
CA ASP A 53 0.57 2.63 -12.83
C ASP A 53 -0.82 3.24 -12.55
N THR A 54 -1.84 2.39 -12.44
CA THR A 54 -3.19 2.81 -12.04
C THR A 54 -3.21 3.26 -10.58
N PHE A 55 -2.64 2.46 -9.68
CA PHE A 55 -2.57 2.75 -8.26
C PHE A 55 -1.77 4.03 -7.96
N ALA A 56 -0.75 4.32 -8.77
CA ALA A 56 0.13 5.48 -8.63
C ALA A 56 -0.50 6.80 -9.10
N LYS A 57 -1.60 6.78 -9.87
CA LYS A 57 -2.21 7.98 -10.48
C LYS A 57 -2.41 9.14 -9.49
N PRO A 58 -2.98 8.96 -8.28
CA PRO A 58 -3.15 10.06 -7.34
C PRO A 58 -1.83 10.70 -6.90
N PHE A 59 -0.79 9.88 -6.71
CA PHE A 59 0.55 10.34 -6.30
C PHE A 59 1.25 11.06 -7.45
N VAL A 60 1.23 10.49 -8.66
CA VAL A 60 1.84 11.13 -9.85
C VAL A 60 1.16 12.47 -10.15
N LYS A 61 -0.17 12.53 -10.09
CA LYS A 61 -0.93 13.80 -10.21
C LYS A 61 -0.53 14.82 -9.16
N ALA A 62 -0.11 14.37 -7.97
CA ALA A 62 0.35 15.21 -6.89
C ALA A 62 1.84 15.59 -6.97
N GLY A 63 2.57 15.19 -8.02
CA GLY A 63 3.96 15.58 -8.26
C GLY A 63 5.01 14.51 -7.97
N TYR A 64 4.60 13.29 -7.63
CA TYR A 64 5.54 12.18 -7.48
C TYR A 64 6.07 11.69 -8.83
N LYS A 65 7.34 11.28 -8.86
CA LYS A 65 8.02 10.72 -10.04
C LYS A 65 8.46 9.29 -9.74
N ALA A 66 8.31 8.38 -10.70
CA ALA A 66 8.85 7.04 -10.59
C ALA A 66 10.38 7.09 -10.60
N MET A 67 11.02 6.39 -9.67
CA MET A 67 12.47 6.50 -9.45
C MET A 67 13.21 5.17 -9.52
N GLY A 68 12.53 4.04 -9.33
CA GLY A 68 13.14 2.72 -9.37
C GLY A 68 12.12 1.62 -9.55
N GLU A 69 12.59 0.51 -10.11
CA GLU A 69 11.82 -0.71 -10.36
C GLU A 69 12.52 -1.90 -9.71
N TYR A 70 11.73 -2.84 -9.22
CA TYR A 70 12.21 -3.99 -8.47
C TYR A 70 11.42 -5.23 -8.87
N GLU A 71 12.12 -6.35 -9.08
CA GLU A 71 11.49 -7.65 -9.32
C GLU A 71 11.85 -8.62 -8.19
N PHE A 72 10.82 -9.24 -7.60
CA PHE A 72 10.95 -10.26 -6.56
C PHE A 72 10.54 -11.61 -7.12
N VAL A 73 11.43 -12.26 -7.88
CA VAL A 73 11.16 -13.49 -8.63
C VAL A 73 10.53 -14.58 -7.76
N GLN A 74 11.10 -14.87 -6.59
CA GLN A 74 10.58 -15.91 -5.70
C GLN A 74 9.16 -15.63 -5.20
N LYS A 75 8.83 -14.35 -4.99
CA LYS A 75 7.50 -13.92 -4.52
C LYS A 75 6.54 -13.59 -5.67
N LYS A 76 7.02 -13.64 -6.92
CA LYS A 76 6.29 -13.26 -8.14
C LYS A 76 5.67 -11.87 -8.01
N LEU A 77 6.49 -10.90 -7.60
CA LEU A 77 6.08 -9.50 -7.48
C LEU A 77 6.93 -8.61 -8.37
N PHE A 78 6.30 -7.58 -8.91
CA PHE A 78 6.97 -6.42 -9.46
C PHE A 78 6.65 -5.20 -8.59
N ALA A 79 7.57 -4.24 -8.48
CA ALA A 79 7.34 -3.04 -7.70
C ALA A 79 8.02 -1.83 -8.31
N LYS A 80 7.46 -0.66 -8.04
CA LYS A 80 8.09 0.63 -8.30
C LYS A 80 8.07 1.48 -7.04
N HIS A 81 9.07 2.34 -6.89
CA HIS A 81 9.01 3.42 -5.91
C HIS A 81 8.95 4.79 -6.57
N TYR A 82 8.32 5.72 -5.86
CA TYR A 82 8.08 7.06 -6.31
C TYR A 82 8.56 8.07 -5.27
N GLU A 83 9.13 9.18 -5.73
CA GLU A 83 9.61 10.26 -4.87
C GLU A 83 8.97 11.59 -5.25
N HIS A 84 8.82 12.46 -4.26
CA HIS A 84 8.38 13.84 -4.43
C HIS A 84 9.57 14.79 -4.21
N GLU A 85 9.56 15.96 -4.85
CA GLU A 85 10.63 16.96 -4.70
C GLU A 85 10.73 17.51 -3.27
N ASN A 86 9.57 17.74 -2.63
CA ASN A 86 9.49 17.96 -1.18
C ASN A 86 9.92 16.71 -0.39
N LYS A 87 11.10 16.79 0.26
CA LYS A 87 11.71 15.74 1.09
C LYS A 87 11.06 15.53 2.46
N GLU A 88 10.03 16.29 2.81
CA GLU A 88 9.19 16.01 3.99
C GLU A 88 8.10 14.98 3.70
N LEU A 89 7.78 14.75 2.43
CA LEU A 89 6.81 13.74 2.03
C LEU A 89 7.49 12.35 1.93
N PRO A 90 6.79 11.28 2.34
CA PRO A 90 7.34 9.94 2.26
C PRO A 90 7.51 9.49 0.81
N LYS A 91 8.47 8.61 0.56
CA LYS A 91 8.49 7.84 -0.69
C LYS A 91 7.25 6.94 -0.75
N ILE A 92 6.78 6.63 -1.95
CA ILE A 92 5.65 5.72 -2.14
C ILE A 92 6.15 4.46 -2.82
N PHE A 93 6.03 3.32 -2.15
CA PHE A 93 6.43 2.02 -2.68
C PHE A 93 5.18 1.22 -3.04
N ILE A 94 5.02 0.85 -4.30
CA ILE A 94 3.86 0.10 -4.78
C ILE A 94 4.37 -1.20 -5.39
N SER A 95 3.90 -2.32 -4.85
CA SER A 95 4.13 -3.64 -5.43
C SER A 95 2.84 -4.19 -6.02
N GLU A 96 2.95 -5.00 -7.06
CA GLU A 96 1.86 -5.77 -7.62
C GLU A 96 2.18 -7.27 -7.67
N LEU A 97 1.15 -8.07 -7.40
CA LEU A 97 1.19 -9.52 -7.55
C LEU A 97 1.09 -9.89 -9.03
N LYS A 98 2.10 -10.61 -9.55
CA LYS A 98 2.09 -11.20 -10.90
C LYS A 98 1.20 -12.46 -10.92
N TRP A 99 -0.10 -12.27 -10.68
CA TRP A 99 -1.05 -13.36 -10.43
C TRP A 99 -1.20 -14.31 -11.64
N SER A 100 -0.86 -13.86 -12.85
CA SER A 100 -0.76 -14.69 -14.05
C SER A 100 0.32 -15.79 -13.97
N GLU A 101 1.23 -15.74 -13.00
CA GLU A 101 2.27 -16.75 -12.76
C GLU A 101 1.87 -17.80 -11.70
N PHE A 102 0.66 -17.72 -11.12
CA PHE A 102 0.21 -18.62 -10.06
C PHE A 102 -0.71 -19.74 -10.55
N SER A 103 -1.22 -20.56 -9.61
CA SER A 103 -2.13 -21.67 -9.91
C SER A 103 -3.39 -21.20 -10.63
N PRO A 104 -4.09 -22.10 -11.36
CA PRO A 104 -5.40 -21.80 -11.93
C PRO A 104 -6.40 -21.30 -10.88
N PHE A 105 -6.33 -21.82 -9.65
CA PHE A 105 -7.20 -21.37 -8.57
C PHE A 105 -6.96 -19.89 -8.22
N LEU A 106 -5.72 -19.50 -7.96
CA LEU A 106 -5.39 -18.12 -7.59
C LEU A 106 -5.75 -17.15 -8.73
N LYS A 107 -5.53 -17.55 -9.98
CA LYS A 107 -5.95 -16.78 -11.16
C LYS A 107 -7.45 -16.52 -11.17
N THR A 108 -8.25 -17.58 -11.11
CA THR A 108 -9.72 -17.47 -11.10
C THR A 108 -10.24 -16.67 -9.90
N GLN A 109 -9.64 -16.83 -8.72
CA GLN A 109 -10.02 -16.01 -7.57
C GLN A 109 -9.66 -14.54 -7.75
N THR A 110 -8.49 -14.24 -8.31
CA THR A 110 -8.08 -12.87 -8.61
C THR A 110 -9.00 -12.24 -9.65
N GLU A 111 -9.36 -12.95 -10.73
CA GLU A 111 -10.35 -12.49 -11.71
C GLU A 111 -11.72 -12.22 -11.06
N THR A 112 -12.15 -13.07 -10.14
CA THR A 112 -13.39 -12.89 -9.37
C THR A 112 -13.33 -11.66 -8.45
N ILE A 113 -12.19 -11.39 -7.82
CA ILE A 113 -11.95 -10.18 -7.04
C ILE A 113 -11.99 -8.95 -7.95
N LEU A 114 -11.24 -8.99 -9.06
CA LEU A 114 -11.11 -7.87 -9.98
C LEU A 114 -12.46 -7.53 -10.61
N SER A 115 -13.30 -8.50 -10.99
CA SER A 115 -14.61 -8.23 -11.62
C SER A 115 -15.58 -7.44 -10.73
N GLN A 116 -15.40 -7.45 -9.41
CA GLN A 116 -16.23 -6.70 -8.45
C GLN A 116 -15.81 -5.23 -8.30
N ILE A 117 -14.58 -4.88 -8.71
CA ILE A 117 -14.05 -3.51 -8.64
C ILE A 117 -14.58 -2.71 -9.83
N LYS A 118 -15.33 -1.64 -9.55
CA LYS A 118 -15.93 -0.75 -10.56
C LYS A 118 -14.95 0.36 -10.93
N ASP A 119 -15.04 0.87 -12.16
CA ASP A 119 -14.12 1.90 -12.66
C ASP A 119 -14.12 3.17 -11.80
N HIS A 120 -15.28 3.60 -11.29
CA HIS A 120 -15.36 4.74 -10.38
C HIS A 120 -14.61 4.55 -9.06
N ASN A 121 -14.35 3.30 -8.63
CA ASN A 121 -13.50 3.05 -7.48
C ASN A 121 -12.03 3.33 -7.80
N ILE A 122 -11.60 2.94 -9.01
CA ILE A 122 -10.24 3.08 -9.52
C ILE A 122 -9.91 4.55 -9.79
N ASP A 123 -10.89 5.31 -10.28
CA ASP A 123 -10.74 6.75 -10.58
C ASP A 123 -10.83 7.65 -9.34
N ASP A 124 -11.22 7.12 -8.17
CA ASP A 124 -11.24 7.86 -6.92
C ASP A 124 -9.81 8.21 -6.47
N PHE A 125 -9.56 9.48 -6.14
CA PHE A 125 -8.28 9.92 -5.60
C PHE A 125 -7.88 9.17 -4.32
N ASN A 126 -8.85 8.64 -3.56
CA ASN A 126 -8.69 7.87 -2.34
C ASN A 126 -8.65 6.35 -2.58
N PHE A 127 -8.45 5.88 -3.82
CA PHE A 127 -8.43 4.45 -4.14
C PHE A 127 -7.48 3.65 -3.23
N SER A 128 -6.32 4.22 -2.87
CA SER A 128 -5.31 3.59 -2.01
C SER A 128 -5.69 3.46 -0.54
N VAL A 129 -6.86 3.96 -0.13
CA VAL A 129 -7.45 3.79 1.22
C VAL A 129 -8.89 3.27 1.15
N SER A 130 -9.27 2.66 0.03
CA SER A 130 -10.61 2.09 -0.18
C SER A 130 -10.83 0.78 0.58
N GLY A 131 -9.76 0.14 1.07
CA GLY A 131 -9.82 -1.14 1.74
C GLY A 131 -10.31 -2.22 0.78
N ARG A 132 -11.18 -3.11 1.27
CA ARG A 132 -11.67 -4.25 0.50
C ARG A 132 -12.95 -3.91 -0.26
N LEU A 133 -12.89 -4.03 -1.58
CA LEU A 133 -13.98 -3.70 -2.52
C LEU A 133 -14.74 -4.92 -3.05
N TRP A 134 -14.54 -6.09 -2.46
CA TRP A 134 -15.08 -7.37 -2.94
C TRP A 134 -15.57 -8.25 -1.80
N ASN A 135 -16.51 -9.13 -2.11
CA ASN A 135 -16.89 -10.25 -1.29
C ASN A 135 -16.07 -11.49 -1.67
N MET A 136 -15.78 -12.33 -0.67
CA MET A 136 -14.98 -13.55 -0.82
C MET A 136 -15.27 -14.45 0.37
N LYS A 137 -15.36 -15.76 0.12
CA LYS A 137 -15.57 -16.75 1.18
C LYS A 137 -14.30 -16.92 2.00
N HIS A 138 -14.46 -17.23 3.28
CA HIS A 138 -13.32 -17.50 4.17
C HIS A 138 -12.47 -18.68 3.68
N SER A 139 -13.08 -19.72 3.10
CA SER A 139 -12.36 -20.84 2.51
C SER A 139 -11.46 -20.44 1.34
N ASP A 140 -11.88 -19.47 0.53
CA ASP A 140 -11.09 -19.00 -0.60
C ASP A 140 -9.92 -18.15 -0.11
N TYR A 141 -10.13 -17.31 0.92
CA TYR A 141 -9.05 -16.62 1.62
C TYR A 141 -7.98 -17.57 2.14
N LEU A 142 -8.38 -18.63 2.87
CA LEU A 142 -7.44 -19.58 3.45
C LEU A 142 -6.56 -20.24 2.37
N ARG A 143 -7.16 -20.61 1.24
CA ARG A 143 -6.42 -21.18 0.11
C ARG A 143 -5.50 -20.17 -0.57
N LEU A 144 -5.93 -18.92 -0.72
CA LEU A 144 -5.06 -17.86 -1.23
C LEU A 144 -3.87 -17.61 -0.30
N ALA A 145 -4.10 -17.59 1.01
CA ALA A 145 -3.07 -17.38 2.02
C ALA A 145 -2.06 -18.53 2.10
N ASP A 146 -2.52 -19.77 1.91
CA ASP A 146 -1.66 -20.97 1.84
C ASP A 146 -0.73 -20.94 0.62
N GLU A 147 -1.24 -20.52 -0.54
CA GLU A 147 -0.43 -20.41 -1.77
C GLU A 147 0.48 -19.16 -1.78
N SER A 148 -0.01 -18.04 -1.26
CA SER A 148 0.70 -16.76 -1.26
C SER A 148 0.23 -15.87 -0.12
N GLU A 149 1.10 -15.64 0.88
CA GLU A 149 0.83 -14.68 1.95
C GLU A 149 0.52 -13.27 1.42
N TYR A 150 1.10 -12.90 0.27
CA TYR A 150 0.80 -11.64 -0.38
C TYR A 150 -0.66 -11.59 -0.85
N ALA A 151 -1.11 -12.63 -1.57
CA ALA A 151 -2.48 -12.75 -2.04
C ALA A 151 -3.47 -12.88 -0.88
N GLY A 152 -3.12 -13.65 0.16
CA GLY A 152 -3.90 -13.76 1.39
C GLY A 152 -4.11 -12.40 2.06
N TRP A 153 -3.04 -11.65 2.30
CA TRP A 153 -3.14 -10.31 2.89
C TRP A 153 -3.96 -9.36 2.01
N LEU A 154 -3.66 -9.30 0.71
CA LEU A 154 -4.31 -8.37 -0.20
C LEU A 154 -5.81 -8.69 -0.33
N SER A 155 -6.17 -9.97 -0.46
CA SER A 155 -7.57 -10.41 -0.54
C SER A 155 -8.37 -10.15 0.74
N ALA A 156 -7.73 -10.15 1.91
CA ALA A 156 -8.36 -9.87 3.20
C ALA A 156 -8.56 -8.36 3.45
N PHE A 157 -7.51 -7.56 3.23
CA PHE A 157 -7.45 -6.15 3.63
C PHE A 157 -7.74 -5.15 2.50
N GLY A 158 -7.53 -5.56 1.25
CA GLY A 158 -7.71 -4.74 0.07
C GLY A 158 -6.69 -3.60 -0.06
N PHE A 159 -7.11 -2.50 -0.68
CA PHE A 159 -6.26 -1.36 -1.03
C PHE A 159 -6.12 -0.39 0.15
N ARG A 160 -5.05 -0.58 0.91
CA ARG A 160 -4.66 0.23 2.06
C ARG A 160 -3.15 0.17 2.28
N ALA A 161 -2.63 1.08 3.09
CA ALA A 161 -1.23 1.06 3.48
C ALA A 161 -0.89 -0.29 4.14
N ASN A 162 0.10 -0.99 3.59
CA ASN A 162 0.63 -2.22 4.19
C ASN A 162 1.46 -1.87 5.42
N HIS A 163 2.29 -0.84 5.33
CA HIS A 163 3.04 -0.29 6.44
C HIS A 163 3.46 1.16 6.19
N PHE A 164 3.80 1.83 7.28
CA PHE A 164 4.52 3.10 7.32
C PHE A 164 5.90 2.84 7.93
N THR A 165 6.91 3.53 7.42
CA THR A 165 8.29 3.43 7.92
C THR A 165 8.76 4.79 8.41
N VAL A 166 9.14 4.88 9.68
CA VAL A 166 9.70 6.11 10.27
C VAL A 166 11.12 6.32 9.76
N ASP A 167 11.46 7.55 9.38
CA ASP A 167 12.83 7.94 9.07
C ASP A 167 13.61 8.21 10.37
N VAL A 168 14.21 7.15 10.92
CA VAL A 168 14.95 7.20 12.18
C VAL A 168 16.15 8.15 12.13
N ASN A 169 16.71 8.42 10.94
CA ASN A 169 17.85 9.32 10.79
C ASN A 169 17.48 10.79 11.09
N ARG A 170 16.17 11.11 11.07
CA ARG A 170 15.64 12.45 11.36
C ARG A 170 15.12 12.60 12.79
N LEU A 171 15.11 11.52 13.58
CA LEU A 171 14.77 11.59 15.00
C LEU A 171 15.96 12.19 15.77
N LYS A 172 15.71 13.26 16.53
CA LYS A 172 16.75 13.95 17.30
C LYS A 172 17.07 13.23 18.60
N SER A 173 16.09 12.51 19.17
CA SER A 173 16.25 11.81 20.45
C SER A 173 17.01 10.47 20.33
N PHE A 174 17.23 9.97 19.12
CA PHE A 174 17.97 8.74 18.83
C PHE A 174 19.30 9.09 18.15
N LYS A 175 20.41 8.57 18.67
CA LYS A 175 21.73 8.71 18.04
C LYS A 175 22.05 7.41 17.29
N ALA A 176 22.55 7.55 16.06
CA ALA A 176 23.14 6.44 15.30
C ALA A 176 24.47 5.99 15.92
#